data_AF-A0A7V4BM29-F1
#
_entry.id   AF-A0A7V4BM29-F1
#
_cell.length_a   1.000
_cell.length_b   1.000
_cell.length_c   1.000
_cell.angle_alpha   90.00
_cell.angle_beta   90.00
_cell.angle_gamma   90.00
#
_symmetry.space_group_name_H-M   'P 1'
#
loop_
_entity.id
_entity.type
_entity.pdbx_description
1 polymer ?
#
loop_
_entity_poly.entity_id
_entity_poly.type
_entity_poly.pdbx_seq_one_letter_code
_entity_poly.pdbx_strand_id
1 'polypeptide(L)'
;MKILEERMLELSDQEKFEQAAEIRDKLLSLQDFAAKQKIVSQDFKDKDVFGIARIEDSVCSVVFLVREGKVIGKKHFFVKSSLESTESEIIQRTLEAWYMNAEFIPDEVLLPHEPEDLEYLSDWIRKKFKQNLSFHIPQAGDKHKLVAMVNENAKFILQEHLNSLENREKQVPKAILSLQRDLRLKRPPIRLECFDNSHFQGTDLVSSLVVFENGKPKKSEYRKFKNETVLRNDDYSSMKEVVRRRYTRVLTEKQQIPDLIIIDGGKGQLNAAVEVLEELQILSKTNVIGLAKRLEEVFVPGESDSILLPKSSMSLRILQQIRDEAHRFAITYHRKLREKRTLQTELTKIKGIGKTKAEKLLKQFGSVKSIREQTIDELSKVVSQSDAERIINFFNSNNLL
;
A
#
# COMPACT_ATOMS: atom_id res chain seq x y z
N MET A 1 32.27 -31.70 -4.40
CA MET A 1 32.56 -30.94 -5.64
C MET A 1 32.79 -31.88 -6.82
N LYS A 2 33.80 -32.76 -6.79
CA LYS A 2 34.12 -33.71 -7.88
C LYS A 2 32.92 -34.52 -8.42
N ILE A 3 32.09 -35.09 -7.52
CA ILE A 3 30.88 -35.84 -7.90
C ILE A 3 29.84 -34.97 -8.64
N LEU A 4 29.68 -33.70 -8.26
CA LEU A 4 28.74 -32.78 -8.93
C LEU A 4 29.29 -32.30 -10.28
N GLU A 5 30.62 -32.20 -10.39
CA GLU A 5 31.32 -31.83 -11.62
C GLU A 5 31.20 -32.94 -12.66
N GLU A 6 31.48 -34.19 -12.26
CA GLU A 6 31.26 -35.39 -13.07
C GLU A 6 29.80 -35.51 -13.49
N ARG A 7 28.86 -35.24 -12.57
CA ARG A 7 27.43 -35.29 -12.87
C ARG A 7 26.95 -34.18 -13.82
N MET A 8 27.54 -32.99 -13.73
CA MET A 8 27.25 -31.89 -14.65
C MET A 8 27.72 -32.23 -16.07
N LEU A 9 28.93 -32.79 -16.19
CA LEU A 9 29.50 -33.21 -17.47
C LEU A 9 28.68 -34.34 -18.09
N GLU A 10 28.27 -35.36 -17.32
CA GLU A 10 27.37 -36.42 -17.79
C GLU A 10 26.04 -35.87 -18.33
N LEU A 11 25.44 -34.88 -17.66
CA LEU A 11 24.17 -34.28 -18.09
C LEU A 11 24.34 -33.41 -19.33
N SER A 12 25.49 -32.76 -19.49
CA SER A 12 25.85 -32.01 -20.69
C SER A 12 26.05 -32.95 -21.89
N ASP A 13 26.71 -34.09 -21.69
CA ASP A 13 26.92 -35.11 -22.74
C ASP A 13 25.61 -35.78 -23.17
N GLN A 14 24.59 -35.79 -22.30
CA GLN A 14 23.24 -36.25 -22.60
C GLN A 14 22.31 -35.16 -23.17
N GLU A 15 22.85 -34.00 -23.54
CA GLU A 15 22.10 -32.83 -24.07
C GLU A 15 21.00 -32.29 -23.13
N LYS A 16 21.09 -32.56 -21.82
CA LYS A 16 20.15 -32.07 -20.79
C LYS A 16 20.63 -30.75 -20.17
N PHE A 17 20.67 -29.71 -21.00
CA PHE A 17 21.31 -28.42 -20.65
C PHE A 17 20.69 -27.70 -19.44
N GLU A 18 19.36 -27.76 -19.24
CA GLU A 18 18.71 -27.13 -18.08
C GLU A 18 19.16 -27.76 -16.76
N GLN A 19 19.27 -29.10 -16.72
CA GLN A 19 19.68 -29.83 -15.53
C GLN A 19 21.19 -29.67 -15.27
N ALA A 20 22.00 -29.65 -16.34
CA ALA A 20 23.43 -29.36 -16.23
C ALA A 20 23.66 -27.93 -15.70
N ALA A 21 22.88 -26.94 -16.15
CA ALA A 21 22.94 -25.57 -15.64
C ALA A 21 22.58 -25.51 -14.14
N GLU A 22 21.55 -26.23 -13.70
CA GLU A 22 21.17 -26.26 -12.27
C GLU A 22 22.27 -26.88 -11.38
N ILE A 23 22.94 -27.93 -11.84
CA ILE A 23 24.08 -28.54 -11.13
C ILE A 23 25.30 -27.61 -11.13
N ARG A 24 25.59 -26.94 -12.26
CA ARG A 24 26.64 -25.93 -12.36
C ARG A 24 26.42 -24.81 -11.37
N ASP A 25 25.20 -24.28 -11.28
CA ASP A 25 24.87 -23.17 -10.40
C ASP A 25 24.99 -23.59 -8.92
N LYS A 26 24.65 -24.84 -8.58
CA LYS A 26 24.93 -25.44 -7.26
C LYS A 26 26.44 -25.55 -7.01
N LEU A 27 27.22 -25.96 -8.01
CA LEU A 27 28.68 -26.09 -7.92
C LEU A 27 29.35 -24.73 -7.70
N LEU A 28 28.92 -23.70 -8.43
CA LEU A 28 29.32 -22.30 -8.24
C LEU A 28 28.96 -21.81 -6.83
N SER A 29 27.76 -22.12 -6.33
CA SER A 29 27.36 -21.75 -4.96
C SER A 29 28.24 -22.41 -3.87
N LEU A 30 28.68 -23.64 -4.11
CA LEU A 30 29.58 -24.38 -3.21
C LEU A 30 31.03 -23.88 -3.31
N GLN A 31 31.48 -23.49 -4.50
CA GLN A 31 32.77 -22.84 -4.70
C GLN A 31 32.79 -21.45 -4.03
N ASP A 32 31.71 -20.68 -4.15
CA ASP A 32 31.52 -19.42 -3.42
C ASP A 32 31.51 -19.66 -1.91
N PHE A 33 30.92 -20.76 -1.44
CA PHE A 33 30.96 -21.13 -0.02
C PHE A 33 32.36 -21.52 0.45
N ALA A 34 33.14 -22.24 -0.36
CA ALA A 34 34.53 -22.57 -0.05
C ALA A 34 35.46 -21.34 -0.12
N ALA A 35 35.20 -20.41 -1.05
CA ALA A 35 35.89 -19.13 -1.18
C ALA A 35 35.63 -18.18 0.00
N LYS A 36 34.58 -18.41 0.82
CA LYS A 36 34.34 -17.65 2.07
C LYS A 36 35.40 -17.88 3.15
N GLN A 37 36.28 -18.89 3.02
CA GLN A 37 37.43 -19.09 3.91
C GLN A 37 38.71 -18.43 3.37
N LYS A 38 38.62 -17.23 2.79
CA LYS A 38 39.78 -16.49 2.31
C LYS A 38 40.43 -15.75 3.49
N ILE A 39 41.75 -15.85 3.64
CA ILE A 39 42.53 -15.03 4.56
C ILE A 39 42.48 -13.60 4.02
N VAL A 40 42.00 -12.65 4.83
CA VAL A 40 41.71 -11.27 4.43
C VAL A 40 42.70 -10.27 5.02
N SER A 41 43.49 -10.67 6.02
CA SER A 41 44.51 -9.80 6.63
C SER A 41 45.71 -10.59 7.16
N GLN A 42 46.90 -9.96 7.19
CA GLN A 42 48.12 -10.52 7.77
C GLN A 42 48.27 -10.24 9.28
N ASP A 43 47.43 -9.37 9.87
CA ASP A 43 47.35 -9.15 11.31
C ASP A 43 46.22 -9.98 11.94
N PHE A 44 46.51 -10.64 13.05
CA PHE A 44 45.56 -11.51 13.78
C PHE A 44 44.57 -10.72 14.66
N LYS A 45 44.40 -9.42 14.41
CA LYS A 45 43.48 -8.57 15.19
C LYS A 45 42.03 -8.81 14.76
N ASP A 46 41.14 -8.75 15.73
CA ASP A 46 39.71 -8.86 15.51
C ASP A 46 39.18 -7.52 15.00
N LYS A 47 38.41 -7.55 13.91
CA LYS A 47 37.89 -6.36 13.24
C LYS A 47 36.45 -6.50 12.81
N ASP A 48 35.68 -5.43 12.96
CA ASP A 48 34.41 -5.31 12.24
C ASP A 48 34.59 -4.30 11.11
N VAL A 49 34.19 -4.70 9.90
CA VAL A 49 34.35 -3.88 8.70
C VAL A 49 32.98 -3.50 8.20
N PHE A 50 32.70 -2.21 8.21
CA PHE A 50 31.45 -1.65 7.76
C PHE A 50 31.56 -1.23 6.30
N GLY A 51 30.46 -1.40 5.59
CA GLY A 51 30.27 -0.82 4.27
C GLY A 51 28.83 -0.38 4.11
N ILE A 52 28.63 0.64 3.28
CA ILE A 52 27.33 1.20 2.99
C ILE A 52 27.15 1.34 1.48
N ALA A 53 25.90 1.22 1.05
CA ALA A 53 25.49 1.57 -0.29
C ALA A 53 24.15 2.27 -0.24
N ARG A 54 23.96 3.21 -1.16
CA ARG A 54 22.74 4.00 -1.27
C ARG A 54 22.30 4.09 -2.72
N ILE A 55 21.01 3.90 -2.94
CA ILE A 55 20.32 4.15 -4.20
C ILE A 55 19.04 4.90 -3.83
N GLU A 56 18.94 6.16 -4.25
CA GLU A 56 17.84 7.07 -3.90
C GLU A 56 17.61 7.21 -2.37
N ASP A 57 16.44 6.80 -1.88
CA ASP A 57 16.02 6.82 -0.48
C ASP A 57 16.32 5.51 0.27
N SER A 58 16.90 4.53 -0.43
CA SER A 58 17.13 3.19 0.06
C SER A 58 18.61 2.97 0.35
N VAL A 59 18.92 2.57 1.58
CA VAL A 59 20.29 2.34 2.06
C VAL A 59 20.42 0.91 2.52
N CYS A 60 21.54 0.28 2.17
CA CYS A 60 21.99 -0.97 2.74
C CYS A 60 23.32 -0.76 3.45
N SER A 61 23.37 -1.16 4.72
CA SER A 61 24.63 -1.24 5.45
C SER A 61 24.98 -2.71 5.69
N VAL A 62 26.27 -3.03 5.59
CA VAL A 62 26.81 -4.37 5.73
C VAL A 62 27.95 -4.34 6.73
N VAL A 63 28.02 -5.37 7.56
CA VAL A 63 29.12 -5.59 8.53
C VAL A 63 29.73 -6.96 8.28
N PHE A 64 31.03 -6.98 8.00
CA PHE A 64 31.83 -8.19 7.98
C PHE A 64 32.53 -8.35 9.33
N LEU A 65 32.40 -9.54 9.92
CA LEU A 65 33.06 -9.91 11.17
C LEU A 65 34.34 -10.64 10.81
N VAL A 66 35.48 -9.99 11.02
CA VAL A 66 36.81 -10.53 10.75
C VAL A 66 37.45 -10.92 12.08
N ARG A 67 37.82 -12.18 12.25
CA ARG A 67 38.51 -12.68 13.45
C ARG A 67 39.73 -13.47 13.02
N GLU A 68 40.87 -13.24 13.67
CA GLU A 68 42.16 -13.86 13.30
C GLU A 68 42.46 -13.78 11.79
N GLY A 69 42.14 -12.63 11.16
CA GLY A 69 42.35 -12.41 9.73
C GLY A 69 41.36 -13.12 8.79
N LYS A 70 40.33 -13.81 9.29
CA LYS A 70 39.30 -14.52 8.50
C LYS A 70 37.93 -13.90 8.68
N VAL A 71 37.13 -13.83 7.60
CA VAL A 71 35.71 -13.43 7.69
C VAL A 71 34.92 -14.60 8.26
N ILE A 72 34.48 -14.46 9.51
CA ILE A 72 33.67 -15.48 10.19
C ILE A 72 32.16 -15.23 10.06
N GLY A 73 31.77 -14.04 9.63
CA GLY A 73 30.36 -13.68 9.53
C GLY A 73 30.10 -12.43 8.70
N LYS A 74 28.86 -12.33 8.24
CA LYS A 74 28.33 -11.16 7.53
C LYS A 74 26.92 -10.89 8.03
N LYS A 75 26.60 -9.63 8.33
CA LYS A 75 25.21 -9.17 8.52
C LYS A 75 24.95 -7.94 7.65
N HIS A 76 23.69 -7.73 7.30
CA HIS A 76 23.25 -6.56 6.54
C HIS A 76 21.92 -6.06 7.07
N PHE A 77 21.63 -4.79 6.82
CA PHE A 77 20.37 -4.17 7.20
C PHE A 77 19.97 -3.12 6.17
N PHE A 78 18.67 -2.99 5.97
CA PHE A 78 18.07 -1.98 5.11
C PHE A 78 17.52 -0.85 5.96
N VAL A 79 17.85 0.37 5.59
CA VAL A 79 17.36 1.58 6.25
C VAL A 79 16.72 2.46 5.19
N LYS A 80 15.51 2.96 5.47
CA LYS A 80 14.94 4.06 4.69
C LYS A 80 15.55 5.35 5.19
N SER A 81 16.14 6.11 4.29
CA SER A 81 16.86 7.33 4.58
C SER A 81 16.22 8.46 3.77
N SER A 82 16.14 9.66 4.33
CA SER A 82 15.70 10.82 3.55
C SER A 82 16.74 11.13 2.47
N LEU A 83 16.32 11.80 1.40
CA LEU A 83 17.27 12.24 0.36
C LEU A 83 18.37 13.15 0.92
N GLU A 84 18.11 13.81 2.06
CA GLU A 84 18.98 14.78 2.72
C GLU A 84 19.98 14.15 3.70
N SER A 85 19.81 12.89 4.08
CA SER A 85 20.74 12.24 5.02
C SER A 85 22.15 12.12 4.47
N THR A 86 23.13 12.43 5.30
CA THR A 86 24.56 12.31 4.95
C THR A 86 25.07 10.88 5.17
N GLU A 87 26.19 10.52 4.54
CA GLU A 87 26.83 9.22 4.78
C GLU A 87 27.31 9.07 6.23
N SER A 88 27.74 10.17 6.85
CA SER A 88 28.11 10.24 8.26
C SER A 88 26.93 9.93 9.18
N GLU A 89 25.74 10.47 8.91
CA GLU A 89 24.51 10.18 9.67
C GLU A 89 24.13 8.70 9.58
N ILE A 90 24.24 8.14 8.37
CA ILE A 90 23.95 6.73 8.09
C ILE A 90 24.91 5.82 8.86
N ILE A 91 26.21 6.12 8.84
CA ILE A 91 27.23 5.36 9.57
C ILE A 91 27.03 5.45 11.08
N GLN A 92 26.74 6.64 11.61
CA GLN A 92 26.43 6.86 13.02
C GLN A 92 25.30 5.92 13.47
N ARG A 93 24.15 5.98 12.81
CA ARG A 93 22.97 5.14 13.13
C ARG A 93 23.26 3.65 12.96
N THR A 94 24.02 3.31 11.93
CA THR A 94 24.46 1.94 11.63
C THR A 94 25.27 1.36 12.80
N LEU A 95 26.22 2.14 13.32
CA LEU A 95 27.07 1.75 14.46
C LEU A 95 26.28 1.64 15.76
N GLU A 96 25.43 2.62 16.04
CA GLU A 96 24.54 2.60 17.21
C GLU A 96 23.65 1.36 17.18
N ALA A 97 22.94 1.12 16.07
CA ALA A 97 22.05 -0.02 15.93
C ALA A 97 22.79 -1.36 16.05
N TRP A 98 24.01 -1.45 15.48
CA TRP A 98 24.83 -2.65 15.54
C TRP A 98 25.30 -2.96 16.96
N TYR A 99 25.91 -1.99 17.62
CA TYR A 99 26.50 -2.18 18.95
C TYR A 99 25.47 -2.06 20.08
N MET A 100 24.22 -1.64 19.82
CA MET A 100 23.17 -1.54 20.85
C MET A 100 22.83 -2.89 21.51
N ASN A 101 22.97 -4.01 20.81
CA ASN A 101 22.74 -5.35 21.38
C ASN A 101 23.93 -6.29 21.20
N ALA A 102 25.11 -5.77 20.85
CA ALA A 102 26.30 -6.59 20.72
C ALA A 102 26.81 -7.03 22.10
N GLU A 103 27.23 -8.29 22.21
CA GLU A 103 27.87 -8.86 23.41
C GLU A 103 29.40 -8.81 23.31
N PHE A 104 29.92 -8.63 22.10
CA PHE A 104 31.34 -8.62 21.78
C PHE A 104 31.71 -7.33 21.02
N ILE A 105 32.91 -6.82 21.26
CA ILE A 105 33.49 -5.69 20.52
C ILE A 105 34.90 -6.06 19.99
N PRO A 106 35.23 -5.75 18.73
CA PRO A 106 36.54 -6.05 18.15
C PRO A 106 37.64 -5.09 18.64
N ASP A 107 38.90 -5.37 18.28
CA ASP A 107 40.03 -4.46 18.55
C ASP A 107 39.94 -3.18 17.69
N GLU A 108 39.51 -3.34 16.44
CA GLU A 108 39.44 -2.25 15.46
C GLU A 108 38.14 -2.30 14.65
N VAL A 109 37.62 -1.12 14.30
CA VAL A 109 36.48 -0.97 13.39
C VAL A 109 36.91 -0.19 12.17
N LEU A 110 36.67 -0.76 10.99
CA LEU A 110 36.94 -0.11 9.72
C LEU A 110 35.64 0.46 9.16
N LEU A 111 35.67 1.75 8.82
CA LEU A 111 34.51 2.49 8.32
C LEU A 111 34.80 3.04 6.91
N PRO A 112 33.77 3.17 6.05
CA PRO A 112 33.89 3.83 4.76
C PRO A 112 33.90 5.36 4.88
N HIS A 113 33.22 5.90 5.90
CA HIS A 113 33.10 7.34 6.16
C HIS A 113 33.17 7.60 7.66
N GLU A 114 33.56 8.82 8.02
CA GLU A 114 33.59 9.27 9.41
C GLU A 114 32.14 9.51 9.90
N PRO A 115 31.76 9.01 11.09
CA PRO A 115 30.46 9.28 11.69
C PRO A 115 30.32 10.75 12.10
N GLU A 116 29.09 11.23 12.29
CA GLU A 116 28.83 12.63 12.66
C GLU A 116 29.48 13.03 13.99
N ASP A 117 29.46 12.13 14.98
CA ASP A 117 30.04 12.38 16.31
C ASP A 117 30.84 11.16 16.78
N LEU A 118 32.08 11.09 16.30
CA LEU A 118 33.01 10.02 16.63
C LEU A 118 33.38 10.02 18.13
N GLU A 119 33.44 11.18 18.76
CA GLU A 119 33.77 11.32 20.18
C GLU A 119 32.65 10.75 21.05
N TYR A 120 31.40 11.10 20.76
CA TYR A 120 30.21 10.52 21.39
C TYR A 120 30.16 9.00 21.21
N LEU A 121 30.38 8.47 20.00
CA LEU A 121 30.38 7.03 19.75
C LEU A 121 31.44 6.31 20.58
N SER A 122 32.65 6.87 20.62
CA SER A 122 33.77 6.32 21.36
C SER A 122 33.46 6.26 22.87
N ASP A 123 32.90 7.33 23.41
CA ASP A 123 32.48 7.42 24.81
C ASP A 123 31.33 6.46 25.15
N TRP A 124 30.33 6.38 24.28
CA TRP A 124 29.18 5.48 24.44
C TRP A 124 29.62 4.01 24.47
N ILE A 125 30.48 3.63 23.51
CA ILE A 125 31.06 2.29 23.43
C ILE A 125 31.92 1.98 24.66
N ARG A 126 32.77 2.92 25.07
CA ARG A 126 33.63 2.76 26.25
C ARG A 126 32.82 2.56 27.53
N LYS A 127 31.74 3.32 27.72
CA LYS A 127 30.84 3.17 28.88
C LYS A 127 30.14 1.81 28.88
N LYS A 128 29.74 1.33 27.71
CA LYS A 128 29.00 0.08 27.57
C LYS A 128 29.87 -1.16 27.70
N PHE A 129 30.99 -1.22 26.98
CA PHE A 129 31.83 -2.41 26.88
C PHE A 129 33.03 -2.39 27.83
N LYS A 130 33.29 -1.26 28.50
CA LYS A 130 34.48 -1.03 29.36
C LYS A 130 35.80 -1.26 28.63
N GLN A 131 35.81 -1.09 27.30
CA GLN A 131 36.96 -1.25 26.43
C GLN A 131 37.06 -0.04 25.49
N ASN A 132 38.28 0.26 25.02
CA ASN A 132 38.49 1.28 24.00
C ASN A 132 38.40 0.63 22.63
N LEU A 133 37.65 1.25 21.71
CA LEU A 133 37.53 0.81 20.33
C LEU A 133 38.30 1.76 19.42
N SER A 134 39.13 1.23 18.53
CA SER A 134 39.84 2.03 17.54
C SER A 134 39.05 2.10 16.23
N PHE A 135 38.61 3.28 15.84
CA PHE A 135 37.98 3.52 14.53
C PHE A 135 39.04 3.91 13.50
N HIS A 136 38.92 3.34 12.30
CA HIS A 136 39.78 3.67 11.17
C HIS A 136 38.96 3.90 9.90
N ILE A 137 39.28 4.97 9.18
CA ILE A 137 38.69 5.30 7.88
C ILE A 137 39.81 5.19 6.82
N PRO A 138 40.15 3.96 6.38
CA PRO A 138 41.31 3.74 5.53
C PRO A 138 41.10 4.33 4.13
N GLN A 139 42.06 5.15 3.68
CA GLN A 139 42.04 5.78 2.35
C GLN A 139 42.85 5.02 1.29
N ALA A 140 43.77 4.14 1.72
CA ALA A 140 44.60 3.31 0.85
C ALA A 140 45.06 2.01 1.55
N GLY A 141 45.66 1.09 0.79
CA GLY A 141 46.20 -0.17 1.29
C GLY A 141 45.16 -1.27 1.52
N ASP A 142 45.54 -2.34 2.23
CA ASP A 142 44.70 -3.54 2.33
C ASP A 142 43.44 -3.33 3.19
N LYS A 143 43.51 -2.50 4.23
CA LYS A 143 42.32 -2.09 5.01
C LYS A 143 41.30 -1.34 4.12
N HIS A 144 41.77 -0.51 3.19
CA HIS A 144 40.89 0.19 2.24
C HIS A 144 40.25 -0.77 1.25
N LYS A 145 41.02 -1.72 0.68
CA LYS A 145 40.48 -2.77 -0.20
C LYS A 145 39.38 -3.58 0.49
N LEU A 146 39.57 -3.87 1.79
CA LEU A 146 38.60 -4.58 2.59
C LEU A 146 37.29 -3.78 2.76
N VAL A 147 37.37 -2.50 3.10
CA VAL A 147 36.19 -1.61 3.16
C VAL A 147 35.50 -1.49 1.79
N ALA A 148 36.27 -1.32 0.71
CA ALA A 148 35.74 -1.25 -0.65
C ALA A 148 34.99 -2.53 -1.05
N MET A 149 35.50 -3.70 -0.67
CA MET A 149 34.81 -4.98 -0.88
C MET A 149 33.47 -5.04 -0.12
N VAL A 150 33.41 -4.53 1.11
CA VAL A 150 32.16 -4.50 1.88
C VAL A 150 31.16 -3.51 1.28
N ASN A 151 31.61 -2.35 0.78
CA ASN A 151 30.77 -1.40 0.04
C ASN A 151 30.17 -2.02 -1.23
N GLU A 152 30.96 -2.73 -2.03
CA GLU A 152 30.44 -3.45 -3.21
C GLU A 152 29.45 -4.55 -2.80
N ASN A 153 29.67 -5.22 -1.66
CA ASN A 153 28.69 -6.17 -1.14
C ASN A 153 27.37 -5.51 -0.73
N ALA A 154 27.44 -4.34 -0.08
CA ALA A 154 26.27 -3.56 0.28
C ALA A 154 25.49 -3.12 -0.96
N LYS A 155 26.19 -2.71 -2.01
CA LYS A 155 25.60 -2.30 -3.29
C LYS A 155 24.88 -3.45 -3.98
N PHE A 156 25.52 -4.62 -4.05
CA PHE A 156 24.91 -5.82 -4.63
C PHE A 156 23.63 -6.22 -3.88
N ILE A 157 23.69 -6.27 -2.54
CA ILE A 157 22.52 -6.62 -1.71
C ILE A 157 21.38 -5.62 -1.89
N LEU A 158 21.70 -4.33 -1.96
CA LEU A 158 20.71 -3.28 -2.19
C LEU A 158 20.02 -3.40 -3.55
N GLN A 159 20.80 -3.66 -4.61
CA GLN A 159 20.27 -3.86 -5.96
C GLN A 159 19.32 -5.07 -6.03
N GLU A 160 19.70 -6.21 -5.44
CA GLU A 160 18.82 -7.38 -5.38
C GLU A 160 17.51 -7.07 -4.62
N HIS A 161 17.60 -6.33 -3.51
CA HIS A 161 16.43 -5.95 -2.73
C HIS A 161 15.46 -5.07 -3.54
N LEU A 162 15.97 -4.04 -4.23
CA LEU A 162 15.17 -3.15 -5.07
C LEU A 162 14.55 -3.91 -6.26
N ASN A 163 15.32 -4.75 -6.94
CA ASN A 163 14.82 -5.59 -8.02
C ASN A 163 13.71 -6.55 -7.55
N SER A 164 13.85 -7.13 -6.35
CA SER A 164 12.81 -7.96 -5.75
C SER A 164 11.54 -7.17 -5.44
N LEU A 165 11.65 -5.92 -4.97
CA LEU A 165 10.49 -5.06 -4.72
C LEU A 165 9.76 -4.71 -6.03
N GLU A 166 10.50 -4.32 -7.06
CA GLU A 166 9.94 -3.99 -8.37
C GLU A 166 9.25 -5.21 -9.02
N ASN A 167 9.87 -6.39 -8.90
CA ASN A 167 9.29 -7.64 -9.39
C ASN A 167 8.04 -8.06 -8.60
N ARG A 168 7.98 -7.78 -7.28
CA ARG A 168 6.77 -8.00 -6.47
C ARG A 168 5.63 -7.08 -6.87
N GLU A 169 5.90 -5.85 -7.28
CA GLU A 169 4.86 -4.94 -7.80
C GLU A 169 4.35 -5.36 -9.19
N LYS A 170 5.22 -5.95 -10.02
CA LYS A 170 4.86 -6.49 -11.33
C LYS A 170 4.14 -7.85 -11.28
N GLN A 171 4.30 -8.62 -10.19
CA GLN A 171 3.62 -9.90 -10.03
C GLN A 171 2.15 -9.72 -9.64
N VAL A 172 1.27 -10.42 -10.36
CA VAL A 172 -0.15 -10.52 -10.01
C VAL A 172 -0.27 -11.13 -8.60
N PRO A 173 -0.92 -10.43 -7.64
CA PRO A 173 -1.01 -10.92 -6.27
C PRO A 173 -1.69 -12.29 -6.18
N LYS A 174 -1.24 -13.15 -5.25
CA LYS A 174 -1.81 -14.50 -5.04
C LYS A 174 -3.32 -14.50 -4.81
N ALA A 175 -3.86 -13.44 -4.18
CA ALA A 175 -5.30 -13.26 -4.00
C ALA A 175 -6.05 -13.09 -5.33
N ILE A 176 -5.47 -12.36 -6.30
CA ILE A 176 -6.03 -12.17 -7.64
C ILE A 176 -5.94 -13.46 -8.45
N LEU A 177 -4.84 -14.20 -8.36
CA LEU A 177 -4.71 -15.52 -8.98
C LEU A 177 -5.70 -16.54 -8.39
N SER A 178 -5.92 -16.49 -7.07
CA SER A 178 -6.93 -17.32 -6.40
C SER A 178 -8.33 -16.96 -6.91
N LEU A 179 -8.64 -15.67 -7.01
CA LEU A 179 -9.92 -15.18 -7.51
C LEU A 179 -10.17 -15.61 -8.96
N GLN A 180 -9.15 -15.54 -9.81
CA GLN A 180 -9.22 -16.04 -11.18
C GLN A 180 -9.60 -17.52 -11.22
N ARG A 181 -8.90 -18.36 -10.46
CA ARG A 181 -9.13 -19.81 -10.44
C ARG A 181 -10.51 -20.14 -9.91
N ASP A 182 -10.87 -19.56 -8.77
CA ASP A 182 -12.09 -19.92 -8.04
C ASP A 182 -13.36 -19.43 -8.79
N LEU A 183 -13.27 -18.31 -9.51
CA LEU A 183 -14.32 -17.80 -10.40
C LEU A 183 -14.18 -18.27 -11.87
N ARG A 184 -13.22 -19.15 -12.17
CA ARG A 184 -12.96 -19.70 -13.52
C ARG A 184 -12.77 -18.63 -14.61
N LEU A 185 -12.14 -17.52 -14.27
CA LEU A 185 -11.88 -16.42 -15.19
C LEU A 185 -10.76 -16.77 -16.17
N LYS A 186 -10.92 -16.36 -17.44
CA LYS A 186 -9.91 -16.61 -18.50
C LYS A 186 -8.55 -15.96 -18.20
N ARG A 187 -8.56 -14.83 -17.51
CA ARG A 187 -7.37 -14.03 -17.18
C ARG A 187 -7.51 -13.44 -15.78
N PRO A 188 -6.39 -13.16 -15.08
CA PRO A 188 -6.44 -12.60 -13.74
C PRO A 188 -7.13 -11.22 -13.74
N PRO A 189 -8.10 -10.96 -12.86
CA PRO A 189 -8.78 -9.67 -12.82
C PRO A 189 -7.90 -8.63 -12.13
N ILE A 190 -7.17 -7.82 -12.91
CA ILE A 190 -6.26 -6.80 -12.39
C ILE A 190 -7.04 -5.61 -11.87
N ARG A 191 -8.03 -5.16 -12.65
CA ARG A 191 -8.89 -4.02 -12.32
C ARG A 191 -10.30 -4.50 -11.98
N LEU A 192 -10.75 -4.19 -10.77
CA LEU A 192 -12.06 -4.57 -10.26
C LEU A 192 -12.88 -3.32 -9.91
N GLU A 193 -14.16 -3.33 -10.27
CA GLU A 193 -15.11 -2.26 -9.95
C GLU A 193 -16.29 -2.86 -9.18
N CYS A 194 -16.60 -2.32 -7.99
CA CYS A 194 -17.70 -2.80 -7.16
C CYS A 194 -18.75 -1.72 -6.95
N PHE A 195 -20.00 -2.05 -7.24
CA PHE A 195 -21.17 -1.20 -7.05
C PHE A 195 -21.95 -1.61 -5.81
N ASP A 196 -22.29 -0.64 -4.97
CA ASP A 196 -23.19 -0.80 -3.82
C ASP A 196 -24.36 0.18 -3.95
N ASN A 197 -25.59 -0.33 -3.78
CA ASN A 197 -26.82 0.47 -3.73
C ASN A 197 -27.28 0.58 -2.27
N SER A 198 -26.95 1.71 -1.67
CA SER A 198 -27.25 1.96 -0.26
C SER A 198 -28.56 2.75 -0.10
N HIS A 199 -29.51 2.15 0.61
CA HIS A 199 -30.75 2.81 1.01
C HIS A 199 -30.58 3.46 2.37
N PHE A 200 -30.82 4.76 2.44
CA PHE A 200 -31.05 5.43 3.71
C PHE A 200 -32.55 5.70 3.86
N GLN A 201 -33.15 5.24 4.97
CA GLN A 201 -34.58 5.35 5.23
C GLN A 201 -35.08 6.79 4.98
N GLY A 202 -35.77 6.98 3.86
CA GLY A 202 -36.67 8.10 3.62
C GLY A 202 -36.17 9.31 2.82
N THR A 203 -34.95 9.41 2.28
CA THR A 203 -34.59 10.68 1.57
C THR A 203 -33.70 10.64 0.32
N ASP A 204 -32.55 9.96 0.25
CA ASP A 204 -31.76 9.87 -1.01
C ASP A 204 -31.30 8.45 -1.29
N LEU A 205 -31.50 8.00 -2.52
CA LEU A 205 -30.93 6.76 -3.02
C LEU A 205 -29.55 7.09 -3.63
N VAL A 206 -28.51 6.52 -3.03
CA VAL A 206 -27.12 6.78 -3.44
C VAL A 206 -26.45 5.47 -3.74
N SER A 207 -25.89 5.41 -4.94
CA SER A 207 -25.02 4.31 -5.33
C SER A 207 -23.56 4.73 -5.22
N SER A 208 -22.73 3.79 -4.82
CA SER A 208 -21.29 4.00 -4.67
C SER A 208 -20.51 3.02 -5.52
N LEU A 209 -19.40 3.49 -6.06
CA LEU A 209 -18.46 2.71 -6.85
C LEU A 209 -17.09 2.81 -6.20
N VAL A 210 -16.51 1.66 -5.88
CA VAL A 210 -15.12 1.54 -5.45
C VAL A 210 -14.32 0.79 -6.49
N VAL A 211 -13.06 1.16 -6.63
CA VAL A 211 -12.14 0.60 -7.63
C VAL A 211 -10.98 -0.05 -6.92
N PHE A 212 -10.64 -1.27 -7.31
CA PHE A 212 -9.46 -1.98 -6.86
C PHE A 212 -8.55 -2.28 -8.05
N GLU A 213 -7.24 -2.12 -7.84
CA GLU A 213 -6.22 -2.53 -8.80
C GLU A 213 -5.19 -3.42 -8.09
N ASN A 214 -4.88 -4.58 -8.68
CA ASN A 214 -4.02 -5.60 -8.06
C ASN A 214 -4.44 -5.92 -6.61
N GLY A 215 -5.75 -6.01 -6.39
CA GLY A 215 -6.34 -6.30 -5.08
C GLY A 215 -6.13 -5.25 -4.00
N LYS A 216 -5.67 -4.04 -4.37
CA LYS A 216 -5.56 -2.90 -3.46
C LYS A 216 -6.57 -1.80 -3.84
N PRO A 217 -7.12 -1.04 -2.88
CA PRO A 217 -8.09 0.00 -3.19
C PRO A 217 -7.45 1.22 -3.88
N LYS A 218 -8.01 1.63 -5.03
CA LYS A 218 -7.62 2.82 -5.80
C LYS A 218 -8.57 3.98 -5.53
N LYS A 219 -8.40 4.61 -4.36
CA LYS A 219 -9.32 5.63 -3.81
C LYS A 219 -9.55 6.85 -4.71
N SER A 220 -8.57 7.24 -5.52
CA SER A 220 -8.69 8.36 -6.49
C SER A 220 -9.77 8.13 -7.55
N GLU A 221 -10.12 6.87 -7.80
CA GLU A 221 -11.10 6.49 -8.81
C GLU A 221 -12.49 6.16 -8.25
N TYR A 222 -12.70 6.31 -6.95
CA TYR A 222 -14.01 6.08 -6.36
C TYR A 222 -15.04 7.11 -6.86
N ARG A 223 -16.28 6.68 -7.06
CA ARG A 223 -17.36 7.55 -7.54
C ARG A 223 -18.63 7.36 -6.73
N LYS A 224 -19.38 8.44 -6.57
CA LYS A 224 -20.70 8.43 -5.94
C LYS A 224 -21.71 8.92 -6.96
N PHE A 225 -22.84 8.25 -7.01
CA PHE A 225 -23.93 8.58 -7.93
C PHE A 225 -25.13 8.96 -7.09
N LYS A 226 -25.60 10.18 -7.30
CA LYS A 226 -26.91 10.60 -6.81
C LYS A 226 -27.92 10.20 -7.89
N ASN A 227 -28.88 9.38 -7.52
CA ASN A 227 -29.90 8.91 -8.46
C ASN A 227 -31.00 9.97 -8.52
N GLU A 228 -31.23 10.54 -9.71
CA GLU A 228 -32.15 11.67 -9.92
C GLU A 228 -33.52 11.21 -10.42
N THR A 229 -33.57 10.02 -11.03
CA THR A 229 -34.69 9.56 -11.87
C THR A 229 -35.51 8.41 -11.29
N VAL A 230 -35.12 7.85 -10.15
CA VAL A 230 -35.74 6.62 -9.62
C VAL A 230 -36.73 6.92 -8.49
N LEU A 231 -37.95 6.39 -8.61
CA LEU A 231 -38.97 6.40 -7.56
C LEU A 231 -38.45 5.69 -6.29
N ARG A 232 -38.96 6.07 -5.11
CA ARG A 232 -38.54 5.48 -3.83
C ARG A 232 -38.59 3.94 -3.87
N ASN A 233 -37.48 3.29 -3.50
CA ASN A 233 -37.29 1.85 -3.27
C ASN A 233 -37.17 0.94 -4.51
N ASP A 234 -36.65 1.43 -5.64
CA ASP A 234 -36.30 0.57 -6.79
C ASP A 234 -34.77 0.42 -6.97
N ASP A 235 -34.21 -0.57 -6.28
CA ASP A 235 -32.79 -0.95 -6.34
C ASP A 235 -32.35 -1.39 -7.74
N TYR A 236 -33.25 -1.98 -8.53
CA TYR A 236 -32.93 -2.50 -9.86
C TYR A 236 -32.77 -1.36 -10.86
N SER A 237 -33.74 -0.45 -10.92
CA SER A 237 -33.67 0.74 -11.77
C SER A 237 -32.47 1.61 -11.40
N SER A 238 -32.17 1.71 -10.11
CA SER A 238 -30.99 2.41 -9.60
C SER A 238 -29.68 1.78 -10.06
N MET A 239 -29.58 0.44 -10.05
CA MET A 239 -28.42 -0.27 -10.57
C MET A 239 -28.27 -0.03 -12.08
N LYS A 240 -29.36 -0.13 -12.85
CA LYS A 240 -29.35 0.15 -14.29
C LYS A 240 -28.84 1.55 -14.61
N GLU A 241 -29.37 2.57 -13.92
CA GLU A 241 -28.97 3.97 -14.13
C GLU A 241 -27.46 4.16 -13.92
N VAL A 242 -26.95 3.62 -12.81
CA VAL A 242 -25.57 3.87 -12.37
C VAL A 242 -24.56 3.12 -13.23
N VAL A 243 -24.83 1.85 -13.55
CA VAL A 243 -24.03 1.05 -14.48
C VAL A 243 -24.01 1.73 -15.85
N ARG A 244 -25.17 2.19 -16.35
CA ARG A 244 -25.26 2.89 -17.64
C ARG A 244 -24.43 4.15 -17.63
N ARG A 245 -24.61 5.02 -16.63
CA ARG A 245 -23.85 6.29 -16.51
C ARG A 245 -22.34 6.05 -16.42
N ARG A 246 -21.89 5.06 -15.64
CA ARG A 246 -20.46 4.75 -15.51
C ARG A 246 -19.89 4.31 -16.85
N TYR A 247 -20.52 3.33 -17.49
CA TYR A 247 -19.94 2.69 -18.65
C TYR A 247 -20.14 3.44 -19.96
N THR A 248 -21.22 4.20 -20.13
CA THR A 248 -21.32 5.19 -21.22
C THR A 248 -20.13 6.16 -21.16
N ARG A 249 -19.78 6.65 -19.97
CA ARG A 249 -18.62 7.54 -19.80
C ARG A 249 -17.30 6.83 -20.09
N VAL A 250 -17.11 5.59 -19.63
CA VAL A 250 -15.92 4.78 -19.95
C VAL A 250 -15.72 4.65 -21.46
N LEU A 251 -16.79 4.37 -22.20
CA LEU A 251 -16.74 4.26 -23.66
C LEU A 251 -16.43 5.60 -24.32
N THR A 252 -17.13 6.67 -23.94
CA THR A 252 -16.94 8.02 -24.52
C THR A 252 -15.53 8.56 -24.26
N GLU A 253 -15.02 8.39 -23.04
CA GLU A 253 -13.68 8.85 -22.63
C GLU A 253 -12.57 7.84 -22.97
N LYS A 254 -12.89 6.72 -23.65
CA LYS A 254 -11.97 5.62 -24.00
C LYS A 254 -11.14 5.13 -22.80
N GLN A 255 -11.76 5.06 -21.62
CA GLN A 255 -11.13 4.54 -20.41
C GLN A 255 -11.04 3.00 -20.45
N GLN A 256 -10.16 2.46 -19.61
CA GLN A 256 -10.03 1.02 -19.44
C GLN A 256 -11.31 0.43 -18.84
N ILE A 257 -11.85 -0.60 -19.49
CA ILE A 257 -12.95 -1.42 -18.96
C ILE A 257 -12.37 -2.34 -17.87
N PRO A 258 -13.03 -2.48 -16.70
CA PRO A 258 -12.55 -3.37 -15.65
C PRO A 258 -12.57 -4.84 -16.09
N ASP A 259 -11.72 -5.67 -15.49
CA ASP A 259 -11.65 -7.11 -15.77
C ASP A 259 -12.77 -7.89 -15.05
N LEU A 260 -13.22 -7.36 -13.91
CA LEU A 260 -14.31 -7.91 -13.10
C LEU A 260 -15.17 -6.79 -12.49
N ILE A 261 -16.48 -6.86 -12.75
CA ILE A 261 -17.50 -6.02 -12.16
C ILE A 261 -18.19 -6.80 -11.05
N ILE A 262 -18.30 -6.20 -9.88
CA ILE A 262 -18.93 -6.80 -8.70
C ILE A 262 -20.16 -5.97 -8.35
N ILE A 263 -21.31 -6.63 -8.27
CA ILE A 263 -22.56 -6.03 -7.85
C ILE A 263 -22.84 -6.51 -6.42
N ASP A 264 -22.85 -5.61 -5.44
CA ASP A 264 -23.24 -5.93 -4.07
C ASP A 264 -24.76 -6.12 -4.01
N GLY A 265 -25.17 -7.36 -4.25
CA GLY A 265 -26.56 -7.68 -4.52
C GLY A 265 -26.78 -9.09 -5.04
N GLY A 266 -28.02 -9.55 -4.90
CA GLY A 266 -28.44 -10.86 -5.39
C GLY A 266 -28.68 -10.90 -6.89
N LYS A 267 -29.21 -12.03 -7.39
CA LYS A 267 -29.51 -12.27 -8.82
C LYS A 267 -30.28 -11.14 -9.51
N GLY A 268 -31.27 -10.53 -8.85
CA GLY A 268 -32.04 -9.45 -9.46
C GLY A 268 -31.20 -8.22 -9.81
N GLN A 269 -30.34 -7.77 -8.89
CA GLN A 269 -29.45 -6.63 -9.12
C GLN A 269 -28.35 -6.96 -10.13
N LEU A 270 -27.83 -8.18 -10.08
CA LEU A 270 -26.90 -8.69 -11.08
C LEU A 270 -27.51 -8.66 -12.49
N ASN A 271 -28.71 -9.22 -12.66
CA ASN A 271 -29.39 -9.25 -13.96
C ASN A 271 -29.69 -7.84 -14.50
N ALA A 272 -30.08 -6.92 -13.62
CA ALA A 272 -30.28 -5.52 -13.98
C ALA A 272 -28.98 -4.87 -14.51
N ALA A 273 -27.83 -5.16 -13.92
CA ALA A 273 -26.53 -4.71 -14.42
C ALA A 273 -26.15 -5.38 -15.75
N VAL A 274 -26.38 -6.70 -15.88
CA VAL A 274 -26.10 -7.48 -17.09
C VAL A 274 -26.85 -6.91 -18.30
N GLU A 275 -28.14 -6.62 -18.17
CA GLU A 275 -28.97 -6.04 -19.24
C GLU A 275 -28.33 -4.76 -19.81
N VAL A 276 -27.85 -3.87 -18.94
CA VAL A 276 -27.19 -2.63 -19.36
C VAL A 276 -25.82 -2.88 -19.99
N LEU A 277 -25.05 -3.85 -19.47
CA LEU A 277 -23.76 -4.21 -20.05
C LEU A 277 -23.90 -4.86 -21.43
N GLU A 278 -25.00 -5.57 -21.69
CA GLU A 278 -25.38 -6.10 -23.00
C GLU A 278 -25.78 -4.98 -23.96
N GLU A 279 -26.66 -4.06 -23.53
CA GLU A 279 -27.05 -2.86 -24.29
C GLU A 279 -25.82 -2.07 -24.77
N LEU A 280 -24.83 -1.92 -23.88
CA LEU A 280 -23.59 -1.18 -24.16
C LEU A 280 -22.51 -2.02 -24.87
N GLN A 281 -22.77 -3.30 -25.15
CA GLN A 281 -21.82 -4.24 -25.78
C GLN A 281 -20.48 -4.36 -25.01
N ILE A 282 -20.54 -4.29 -23.68
CA ILE A 282 -19.39 -4.42 -22.77
C ILE A 282 -19.32 -5.81 -22.15
N LEU A 283 -20.44 -6.53 -22.06
CA LEU A 283 -20.48 -7.85 -21.40
C LEU A 283 -19.46 -8.84 -21.99
N SER A 284 -19.16 -8.76 -23.29
CA SER A 284 -18.14 -9.61 -23.94
C SER A 284 -16.69 -9.24 -23.59
N LYS A 285 -16.45 -8.08 -22.96
CA LYS A 285 -15.13 -7.51 -22.66
C LYS A 285 -14.76 -7.59 -21.18
N THR A 286 -15.69 -7.95 -20.30
CA THR A 286 -15.53 -7.98 -18.85
C THR A 286 -16.24 -9.19 -18.26
N ASN A 287 -15.95 -9.52 -17.01
CA ASN A 287 -16.75 -10.47 -16.23
C ASN A 287 -17.62 -9.70 -15.26
N VAL A 288 -18.79 -10.21 -14.92
CA VAL A 288 -19.66 -9.59 -13.91
C VAL A 288 -20.17 -10.65 -12.95
N ILE A 289 -20.17 -10.33 -11.65
CA ILE A 289 -20.67 -11.21 -10.59
C ILE A 289 -21.57 -10.43 -9.63
N GLY A 290 -22.53 -11.11 -9.04
CA GLY A 290 -23.31 -10.63 -7.90
C GLY A 290 -22.76 -11.22 -6.61
N LEU A 291 -22.69 -10.43 -5.55
CA LEU A 291 -22.25 -10.86 -4.23
C LEU A 291 -23.40 -10.65 -3.24
N ALA A 292 -24.01 -11.73 -2.75
CA ALA A 292 -25.10 -11.62 -1.79
C ALA A 292 -24.61 -11.60 -0.33
N LYS A 293 -25.35 -10.88 0.52
CA LYS A 293 -25.03 -10.70 1.95
C LYS A 293 -25.03 -12.00 2.77
N ARG A 294 -25.76 -13.03 2.35
CA ARG A 294 -25.80 -14.32 3.06
C ARG A 294 -24.64 -15.20 2.56
N LEU A 295 -23.66 -15.44 3.43
CA LEU A 295 -22.49 -16.30 3.18
C LEU A 295 -21.58 -15.86 2.01
N GLU A 296 -21.72 -14.63 1.51
CA GLU A 296 -20.99 -14.14 0.33
C GLU A 296 -21.17 -15.05 -0.89
N GLU A 297 -22.38 -15.57 -1.07
CA GLU A 297 -22.72 -16.35 -2.24
C GLU A 297 -22.46 -15.54 -3.51
N VAL A 298 -21.63 -16.10 -4.40
CA VAL A 298 -21.27 -15.46 -5.65
C VAL A 298 -22.21 -15.95 -6.75
N PHE A 299 -22.89 -15.03 -7.41
CA PHE A 299 -23.77 -15.30 -8.54
C PHE A 299 -23.07 -14.94 -9.84
N VAL A 300 -23.11 -15.85 -10.81
CA VAL A 300 -22.57 -15.65 -12.16
C VAL A 300 -23.74 -15.59 -13.14
N PRO A 301 -23.73 -14.65 -14.12
CA PRO A 301 -24.77 -14.57 -15.14
C PRO A 301 -24.92 -15.88 -15.92
N GLY A 302 -26.15 -16.32 -16.13
CA GLY A 302 -26.45 -17.56 -16.84
C GLY A 302 -26.32 -18.84 -16.02
N GLU A 303 -25.83 -18.78 -14.78
CA GLU A 303 -25.75 -19.93 -13.88
C GLU A 303 -26.94 -19.96 -12.90
N SER A 304 -27.53 -21.15 -12.72
CA SER A 304 -28.65 -21.36 -11.79
C SER A 304 -28.20 -21.41 -10.34
N ASP A 305 -27.00 -21.94 -10.07
CA ASP A 305 -26.48 -22.14 -8.72
C ASP A 305 -25.46 -21.05 -8.36
N SER A 306 -25.38 -20.70 -7.07
CA SER A 306 -24.33 -19.81 -6.58
C SER A 306 -23.03 -20.57 -6.35
N ILE A 307 -21.91 -19.87 -6.53
CA ILE A 307 -20.59 -20.37 -6.15
C ILE A 307 -20.37 -20.06 -4.67
N LEU A 308 -20.20 -21.12 -3.88
CA LEU A 308 -19.82 -21.03 -2.47
C LEU A 308 -18.31 -21.13 -2.34
N LEU A 309 -17.69 -20.03 -1.94
CA LEU A 309 -16.25 -20.00 -1.68
C LEU A 309 -15.93 -20.47 -0.25
N PRO A 310 -14.87 -21.27 -0.03
CA PRO A 310 -14.45 -21.65 1.31
C PRO A 310 -14.13 -20.44 2.17
N LYS A 311 -14.52 -20.46 3.45
CA LYS A 311 -14.29 -19.37 4.41
C LYS A 311 -12.81 -19.00 4.57
N SER A 312 -11.91 -19.97 4.38
CA SER A 312 -10.46 -19.78 4.45
C SER A 312 -9.84 -19.25 3.15
N SER A 313 -10.59 -19.22 2.05
CA SER A 313 -10.06 -18.85 0.73
C SER A 313 -9.63 -17.38 0.66
N MET A 314 -8.58 -17.10 -0.11
CA MET A 314 -8.14 -15.72 -0.37
C MET A 314 -9.15 -14.96 -1.23
N SER A 315 -9.84 -15.66 -2.13
CA SER A 315 -10.89 -15.14 -3.02
C SER A 315 -12.08 -14.58 -2.24
N LEU A 316 -12.52 -15.29 -1.20
CA LEU A 316 -13.59 -14.78 -0.34
C LEU A 316 -13.16 -13.52 0.41
N ARG A 317 -11.95 -13.53 1.00
CA ARG A 317 -11.44 -12.39 1.77
C ARG A 317 -11.32 -11.11 0.93
N ILE A 318 -10.85 -11.22 -0.31
CA ILE A 318 -10.73 -10.06 -1.20
C ILE A 318 -12.11 -9.55 -1.65
N LEU A 319 -13.07 -10.42 -1.94
CA LEU A 319 -14.44 -10.03 -2.26
C LEU A 319 -15.10 -9.32 -1.07
N GLN A 320 -14.94 -9.85 0.14
CA GLN A 320 -15.39 -9.21 1.38
C GLN A 320 -14.76 -7.83 1.57
N GLN A 321 -13.43 -7.73 1.41
CA GLN A 321 -12.73 -6.45 1.52
C GLN A 321 -13.25 -5.40 0.53
N ILE A 322 -13.50 -5.81 -0.72
CA ILE A 322 -14.05 -4.92 -1.75
C ILE A 322 -15.45 -4.46 -1.38
N ARG A 323 -16.32 -5.38 -0.94
CA ARG A 323 -17.69 -5.07 -0.54
C ARG A 323 -17.73 -4.17 0.70
N ASP A 324 -16.96 -4.49 1.72
CA ASP A 324 -16.90 -3.71 2.96
C ASP A 324 -16.38 -2.30 2.68
N GLU A 325 -15.45 -2.15 1.74
CA GLU A 325 -14.98 -0.85 1.26
C GLU A 325 -16.06 -0.07 0.49
N ALA A 326 -16.87 -0.75 -0.33
CA ALA A 326 -18.03 -0.16 -1.02
C ALA A 326 -19.07 0.35 -0.01
N HIS A 327 -19.50 -0.53 0.92
CA HIS A 327 -20.40 -0.17 2.02
C HIS A 327 -19.84 1.00 2.85
N ARG A 328 -18.56 0.96 3.23
CA ARG A 328 -17.91 2.04 4.00
C ARG A 328 -17.96 3.38 3.25
N PHE A 329 -17.71 3.35 1.94
CA PHE A 329 -17.72 4.53 1.09
C PHE A 329 -19.12 5.12 0.91
N ALA A 330 -20.15 4.27 0.84
CA ALA A 330 -21.54 4.65 0.85
C ALA A 330 -21.99 5.25 2.20
N ILE A 331 -21.71 4.59 3.32
CA ILE A 331 -22.08 5.04 4.67
C ILE A 331 -21.47 6.41 4.98
N THR A 332 -20.18 6.60 4.67
CA THR A 332 -19.52 7.90 4.89
C THR A 332 -20.15 9.02 4.07
N TYR A 333 -20.77 8.73 2.91
CA TYR A 333 -21.54 9.72 2.18
C TYR A 333 -22.86 10.07 2.86
N HIS A 334 -23.63 9.06 3.23
CA HIS A 334 -24.92 9.25 3.91
C HIS A 334 -24.74 10.02 5.21
N ARG A 335 -23.65 9.77 5.95
CA ARG A 335 -23.30 10.55 7.14
C ARG A 335 -23.12 12.04 6.80
N LYS A 336 -22.32 12.36 5.77
CA LYS A 336 -22.11 13.75 5.32
C LYS A 336 -23.41 14.41 4.82
N LEU A 337 -24.25 13.68 4.09
CA LEU A 337 -25.55 14.18 3.64
C LEU A 337 -26.48 14.47 4.82
N ARG A 338 -26.51 13.57 5.81
CA ARG A 338 -27.31 13.74 7.02
C ARG A 338 -26.84 14.92 7.84
N GLU A 339 -25.53 15.02 8.09
CA GLU A 339 -24.94 16.20 8.74
C GLU A 339 -25.41 17.46 8.01
N LYS A 340 -25.18 17.56 6.69
CA LYS A 340 -25.62 18.74 5.93
C LYS A 340 -27.12 19.05 6.06
N ARG A 341 -28.00 18.04 6.04
CA ARG A 341 -29.45 18.21 6.20
C ARG A 341 -29.87 18.65 7.60
N THR A 342 -29.35 18.01 8.64
CA THR A 342 -29.64 18.37 10.03
C THR A 342 -29.21 19.81 10.29
N LEU A 343 -28.00 20.15 9.84
CA LEU A 343 -27.41 21.47 9.94
C LEU A 343 -28.21 22.52 9.16
N GLN A 344 -28.68 22.17 7.95
CA GLN A 344 -29.56 23.04 7.16
C GLN A 344 -30.88 23.29 7.86
N THR A 345 -31.49 22.24 8.43
CA THR A 345 -32.77 22.31 9.15
C THR A 345 -32.65 23.21 10.39
N GLU A 346 -31.55 23.08 11.13
CA GLU A 346 -31.27 23.89 12.31
C GLU A 346 -31.14 25.38 11.98
N LEU A 347 -30.38 25.74 10.93
CA LEU A 347 -30.27 27.12 10.47
C LEU A 347 -31.62 27.67 9.96
N THR A 348 -32.44 26.85 9.30
CA THR A 348 -33.76 27.30 8.83
C THR A 348 -34.80 27.50 9.93
N LYS A 349 -34.53 27.09 11.18
CA LYS A 349 -35.37 27.44 12.34
C LYS A 349 -35.21 28.92 12.72
N ILE A 350 -34.13 29.57 12.29
CA ILE A 350 -33.87 30.98 12.59
C ILE A 350 -34.75 31.85 11.69
N LYS A 351 -35.61 32.66 12.31
CA LYS A 351 -36.55 33.54 11.60
C LYS A 351 -35.79 34.52 10.67
N GLY A 352 -35.98 34.38 9.35
CA GLY A 352 -35.31 35.18 8.32
C GLY A 352 -34.14 34.49 7.61
N ILE A 353 -33.70 33.33 8.11
CA ILE A 353 -32.71 32.47 7.46
C ILE A 353 -33.44 31.37 6.69
N GLY A 354 -33.69 31.63 5.40
CA GLY A 354 -34.27 30.64 4.50
C GLY A 354 -33.27 29.59 4.03
N LYS A 355 -33.79 28.57 3.33
CA LYS A 355 -33.02 27.43 2.79
C LYS A 355 -31.78 27.85 1.99
N THR A 356 -31.90 28.90 1.18
CA THR A 356 -30.82 29.43 0.33
C THR A 356 -29.69 30.08 1.13
N LYS A 357 -30.01 30.80 2.21
CA LYS A 357 -29.00 31.41 3.10
C LYS A 357 -28.29 30.34 3.93
N ALA A 358 -29.04 29.36 4.44
CA ALA A 358 -28.48 28.21 5.16
C ALA A 358 -27.50 27.40 4.30
N GLU A 359 -27.80 27.17 3.03
CA GLU A 359 -26.90 26.48 2.10
C GLU A 359 -25.61 27.27 1.83
N LYS A 360 -25.69 28.59 1.67
CA LYS A 360 -24.50 29.44 1.49
C LYS A 360 -23.58 29.41 2.71
N LEU A 361 -24.15 29.51 3.91
CA LEU A 361 -23.40 29.43 5.17
C LEU A 361 -22.72 28.07 5.33
N LEU A 362 -23.43 26.97 5.07
CA LEU A 362 -22.86 25.61 5.16
C LEU A 362 -21.82 25.33 4.07
N LYS A 363 -21.94 25.96 2.89
CA LYS A 363 -20.93 25.84 1.84
C LYS A 363 -19.62 26.53 2.23
N GLN A 364 -19.71 27.68 2.90
CA GLN A 364 -18.53 28.46 3.31
C GLN A 364 -17.86 27.89 4.56
N PHE A 365 -18.64 27.55 5.59
CA PHE A 365 -18.12 27.20 6.92
C PHE A 365 -18.20 25.69 7.24
N GLY A 366 -18.81 24.90 6.35
CA GLY A 366 -18.85 23.44 6.44
C GLY A 366 -19.85 22.87 7.46
N SER A 367 -19.94 23.42 8.67
CA SER A 367 -20.84 22.93 9.73
C SER A 367 -21.46 24.03 10.59
N VAL A 368 -22.62 23.77 11.22
CA VAL A 368 -23.24 24.68 12.21
C VAL A 368 -22.32 24.94 13.40
N LYS A 369 -21.55 23.94 13.83
CA LYS A 369 -20.54 24.15 14.88
C LYS A 369 -19.53 25.22 14.46
N SER A 370 -19.01 25.12 13.24
CA SER A 370 -18.08 26.13 12.72
C SER A 370 -18.75 27.50 12.53
N ILE A 371 -20.01 27.54 12.08
CA ILE A 371 -20.82 28.77 11.96
C ILE A 371 -21.04 29.44 13.33
N ARG A 372 -21.27 28.65 14.38
CA ARG A 372 -21.46 29.13 15.75
C ARG A 372 -20.21 29.80 16.31
N GLU A 373 -19.04 29.34 15.91
CA GLU A 373 -17.74 29.86 16.35
C GLU A 373 -17.29 31.09 15.54
N GLN A 374 -18.02 31.50 14.50
CA GLN A 374 -17.69 32.69 13.69
C GLN A 374 -18.13 34.01 14.33
N THR A 375 -17.41 35.08 13.99
CA THR A 375 -17.77 36.45 14.36
C THR A 375 -18.86 37.02 13.44
N ILE A 376 -19.50 38.12 13.87
CA ILE A 376 -20.48 38.86 13.05
C ILE A 376 -19.85 39.25 11.71
N ASP A 377 -18.59 39.70 11.72
CA ASP A 377 -17.88 40.13 10.52
C ASP A 377 -17.66 39.00 9.53
N GLU A 378 -17.27 37.80 10.00
CA GLU A 378 -17.09 36.63 9.13
C GLU A 378 -18.42 36.14 8.56
N LEU A 379 -19.49 36.12 9.36
CA LEU A 379 -20.83 35.74 8.89
C LEU A 379 -21.40 36.77 7.89
N SER A 380 -21.13 38.05 8.11
CA SER A 380 -21.60 39.15 7.25
C SER A 380 -20.94 39.17 5.86
N LYS A 381 -19.86 38.41 5.65
CA LYS A 381 -19.31 38.15 4.31
C LYS A 381 -20.22 37.27 3.44
N VAL A 382 -21.15 36.53 4.06
CA VAL A 382 -22.01 35.54 3.39
C VAL A 382 -23.50 35.92 3.46
N VAL A 383 -23.93 36.58 4.54
CA VAL A 383 -25.32 37.02 4.77
C VAL A 383 -25.37 38.50 5.18
N SER A 384 -26.56 39.10 5.27
CA SER A 384 -26.66 40.48 5.75
C SER A 384 -26.25 40.59 7.23
N GLN A 385 -25.80 41.77 7.66
CA GLN A 385 -25.43 42.01 9.07
C GLN A 385 -26.58 41.68 10.04
N SER A 386 -27.82 42.04 9.68
CA SER A 386 -29.02 41.69 10.46
C SER A 386 -29.24 40.17 10.56
N ASP A 387 -28.92 39.41 9.51
CA ASP A 387 -29.01 37.95 9.53
C ASP A 387 -27.87 37.32 10.36
N ALA A 388 -26.65 37.88 10.29
CA ALA A 388 -25.50 37.43 11.09
C ALA A 388 -25.76 37.59 12.60
N GLU A 389 -26.31 38.74 13.01
CA GLU A 389 -26.70 39.00 14.40
C GLU A 389 -27.78 38.01 14.89
N ARG A 390 -28.78 37.70 14.05
CA ARG A 390 -29.82 36.71 14.38
C ARG A 390 -29.25 35.31 14.58
N ILE A 391 -28.25 34.94 13.78
CA ILE A 391 -27.59 33.63 13.87
C ILE A 391 -26.85 33.50 15.20
N ILE A 392 -26.04 34.50 15.56
CA ILE A 392 -25.29 34.49 16.83
C ILE A 392 -26.26 34.51 18.02
N ASN A 393 -27.29 35.37 17.98
CA ASN A 393 -28.27 35.46 19.05
C ASN A 393 -29.03 34.15 19.25
N PHE A 394 -29.42 33.46 18.17
CA PHE A 394 -30.08 32.16 18.24
C PHE A 394 -29.22 31.10 18.93
N PHE A 395 -27.93 31.02 18.61
CA PHE A 395 -27.02 30.03 19.21
C PHE A 395 -26.54 30.38 20.62
N ASN A 396 -26.56 31.65 21.01
CA ASN A 396 -26.30 32.09 22.38
C ASN A 396 -27.51 31.86 23.29
N SER A 397 -28.73 32.02 22.77
CA SER A 397 -29.98 31.77 23.51
C SER A 397 -30.19 30.29 23.84
N ASN A 398 -29.81 29.39 22.94
CA ASN A 398 -29.88 27.94 23.13
C ASN A 398 -28.77 27.37 24.05
N ASN A 399 -27.86 28.19 24.59
CA ASN A 399 -26.81 27.77 25.52
C ASN A 399 -27.21 27.96 27.01
N LEU A 400 -28.43 28.45 27.26
CA LEU A 400 -28.99 28.73 28.58
C LEU A 400 -30.04 27.69 29.04
N LEU A 401 -30.12 26.56 28.33
CA LEU A 401 -30.89 25.34 28.65
C LEU A 401 -29.92 24.15 28.57
#